data_AF-A0AA51X3Y4-F1
#
_entry.id   AF-A0AA51X3Y4-F1
#
_cell.length_a   1.000
_cell.length_b   1.000
_cell.length_c   1.000
_cell.angle_alpha   90.00
_cell.angle_beta   90.00
_cell.angle_gamma   90.00
#
_symmetry.space_group_name_H-M   'P 1'
#
loop_
_entity.id
_entity.type
_entity.pdbx_description
1 polymer ?
#
loop_
_entity_poly.entity_id
_entity_poly.type
_entity_poly.pdbx_seq_one_letter_code
_entity_poly.pdbx_strand_id
1 'polypeptide(L)'
;KFEIRVPGADSNPFYVLATILSLGLRGIEKKLDITQPPITEVRKSSEASNKSQNLARNLKDANERFMRKDSVAREVFGDEFVDQFGRSRLHEIQQWEQTVTD
;
A
#
# COMPACT_ATOMS: atom_id res chain seq x y z
N LYS A 1 -20.34 -7.86 -2.82
CA LYS A 1 -19.83 -6.64 -2.14
C LYS A 1 -18.45 -6.97 -1.59
N PHE A 2 -17.44 -6.13 -1.83
CA PHE A 2 -16.13 -6.25 -1.20
C PHE A 2 -16.00 -5.18 -0.11
N GLU A 3 -15.28 -5.49 0.96
CA GLU A 3 -14.94 -4.56 2.04
C GLU A 3 -13.42 -4.48 2.14
N ILE A 4 -12.86 -3.29 1.87
CA ILE A 4 -11.41 -3.07 1.91
C ILE A 4 -11.12 -2.32 3.21
N ARG A 5 -10.48 -3.02 4.15
CA ARG A 5 -10.27 -2.59 5.54
C ARG A 5 -8.87 -2.04 5.81
N VAL A 6 -8.08 -1.79 4.75
CA VAL A 6 -6.70 -1.31 4.84
C VAL A 6 -6.60 0.20 5.05
N PRO A 7 -7.36 1.05 4.33
CA PRO A 7 -7.29 2.50 4.51
C PRO A 7 -7.71 2.93 5.93
N GLY A 8 -6.95 3.84 6.52
CA GLY A 8 -7.26 4.50 7.80
C GLY A 8 -8.13 5.75 7.61
N ALA A 9 -8.58 6.33 8.73
CA ALA A 9 -9.41 7.56 8.74
C ALA A 9 -8.64 8.82 8.30
N ASP A 10 -7.31 8.75 8.32
CA ASP A 10 -6.36 9.77 7.87
C ASP A 10 -6.15 9.78 6.34
N SER A 11 -6.67 8.77 5.63
CA SER A 11 -6.48 8.63 4.20
C SER A 11 -7.37 9.58 3.39
N ASN A 12 -6.84 10.14 2.29
CA ASN A 12 -7.64 10.93 1.36
C ASN A 12 -8.67 10.02 0.64
N PRO A 13 -9.99 10.25 0.82
CA PRO A 13 -11.02 9.33 0.31
C PRO A 13 -11.03 9.25 -1.22
N PHE A 14 -10.65 10.32 -1.93
CA PHE A 14 -10.59 10.33 -3.39
C PHE A 14 -9.48 9.41 -3.90
N TYR A 15 -8.30 9.47 -3.29
CA TYR A 15 -7.19 8.58 -3.65
C TYR A 15 -7.47 7.13 -3.27
N VAL A 16 -8.13 6.89 -2.15
CA VAL A 16 -8.56 5.54 -1.75
C VAL A 16 -9.50 4.94 -2.78
N LEU A 17 -10.57 5.66 -3.15
CA LEU A 17 -11.54 5.16 -4.13
C LEU A 17 -10.93 4.97 -5.52
N ALA A 18 -10.10 5.91 -5.97
CA ALA A 18 -9.37 5.79 -7.23
C ALA A 18 -8.45 4.57 -7.23
N THR A 19 -7.69 4.34 -6.15
CA THR A 19 -6.81 3.17 -6.00
C THR A 19 -7.60 1.87 -6.09
N ILE A 20 -8.70 1.76 -5.35
CA ILE A 20 -9.52 0.55 -5.28
C ILE A 20 -10.10 0.23 -6.67
N LEU A 21 -10.65 1.23 -7.34
CA LEU A 21 -11.26 1.05 -8.66
C LEU A 21 -10.22 0.64 -9.70
N SER A 22 -9.09 1.37 -9.76
CA SER A 22 -8.04 1.11 -10.76
C SER A 22 -7.35 -0.25 -10.54
N LEU A 23 -7.08 -0.64 -9.29
CA LEU A 23 -6.50 -1.96 -9.01
C LEU A 23 -7.50 -3.10 -9.29
N GLY A 24 -8.79 -2.88 -9.00
CA GLY A 24 -9.85 -3.82 -9.34
C GLY A 24 -9.93 -4.03 -10.86
N LEU A 25 -9.94 -2.95 -11.63
CA LEU A 25 -9.95 -2.99 -13.09
C LEU A 25 -8.71 -3.69 -13.64
N ARG A 26 -7.51 -3.32 -13.16
CA ARG A 26 -6.24 -3.95 -13.52
C ARG A 26 -6.25 -5.45 -13.31
N GLY A 27 -6.81 -5.92 -12.18
CA GLY A 27 -6.94 -7.35 -11.89
C GLY A 27 -7.82 -8.08 -12.91
N ILE A 28 -8.93 -7.46 -13.32
CA ILE A 28 -9.86 -7.99 -14.34
C ILE A 28 -9.18 -8.04 -15.71
N GLU A 29 -8.58 -6.92 -16.15
CA GLU A 29 -7.94 -6.80 -17.47
C GLU A 29 -6.78 -7.77 -17.64
N LYS A 30 -5.93 -7.90 -16.61
CA LYS A 30 -4.76 -8.78 -16.62
C LYS A 30 -5.06 -10.21 -16.19
N LYS A 31 -6.32 -10.52 -15.83
CA LYS A 31 -6.76 -11.84 -15.34
C LYS A 31 -5.83 -12.38 -14.25
N LEU A 32 -5.54 -11.55 -13.25
CA LEU A 32 -4.58 -11.91 -12.20
C LEU A 32 -5.14 -12.98 -11.25
N ASP A 33 -4.32 -13.97 -10.93
CA ASP A 33 -4.67 -15.00 -9.96
C ASP A 33 -4.62 -14.45 -8.52
N ILE A 34 -5.62 -14.82 -7.71
CA ILE A 34 -5.63 -14.57 -6.28
C ILE A 34 -4.85 -15.70 -5.60
N THR A 35 -3.57 -15.47 -5.35
CA THR A 35 -2.65 -16.47 -4.81
C THR A 35 -2.77 -16.65 -3.29
N GLN A 36 -3.37 -15.68 -2.60
CA GLN A 36 -3.51 -15.71 -1.15
C GLN A 36 -4.90 -16.27 -0.76
N PRO A 37 -4.97 -17.40 -0.04
CA PRO A 37 -6.24 -17.92 0.46
C PRO A 37 -6.86 -16.98 1.51
N PRO A 38 -8.19 -17.02 1.70
CA PRO A 38 -8.87 -16.26 2.74
C PRO A 38 -8.28 -16.55 4.12
N ILE A 39 -8.01 -15.49 4.89
CA ILE A 39 -7.56 -15.61 6.27
C ILE A 39 -8.79 -15.76 7.15
N THR A 40 -9.00 -16.96 7.71
CA THR A 40 -10.14 -17.27 8.59
C THR A 40 -9.91 -16.85 10.04
N GLU A 41 -8.66 -16.71 10.47
CA GLU A 41 -8.27 -16.22 11.80
C GLU A 41 -7.04 -15.31 11.70
N VAL A 42 -7.15 -14.08 12.22
CA VAL A 42 -5.98 -13.20 12.42
C VAL A 42 -5.21 -13.73 13.64
N ARG A 43 -4.51 -14.85 13.49
CA ARG A 43 -3.69 -15.39 14.58
C ARG A 43 -2.54 -14.43 14.86
N LYS A 44 -2.30 -14.16 16.15
CA LYS A 44 -1.00 -13.68 16.65
C LYS A 44 0.02 -14.81 16.47
N SER A 45 0.42 -15.12 15.24
CA SER A 45 1.48 -16.10 15.00
C SER A 45 2.66 -15.39 14.34
N SER A 46 3.54 -14.91 15.21
CA SER A 46 4.96 -15.12 15.03
C SER A 46 5.16 -16.59 14.58
N GLU A 47 5.81 -16.78 13.42
CA GLU A 47 6.56 -18.00 13.07
C GLU A 47 5.88 -19.20 12.36
N ALA A 48 4.55 -19.28 12.13
CA ALA A 48 4.00 -20.56 11.59
C ALA A 48 2.80 -20.53 10.61
N SER A 49 2.70 -19.58 9.67
CA SER A 49 1.84 -19.80 8.48
C SER A 49 2.42 -19.16 7.21
N ASN A 50 2.96 -20.01 6.36
CA ASN A 50 4.11 -19.73 5.52
C ASN A 50 3.75 -19.22 4.10
N LYS A 51 2.79 -18.29 3.91
CA LYS A 51 2.43 -17.79 2.56
C LYS A 51 1.96 -16.33 2.41
N SER A 52 1.50 -15.65 3.46
CA SER A 52 0.99 -14.27 3.31
C SER A 52 2.10 -13.23 3.41
N GLN A 53 2.22 -12.35 2.41
CA GLN A 53 3.09 -11.18 2.53
C GLN A 53 2.47 -10.16 3.48
N ASN A 54 3.27 -9.66 4.43
CA ASN A 54 2.86 -8.57 5.30
C ASN A 54 2.84 -7.25 4.53
N LEU A 55 1.90 -6.38 4.89
CA LEU A 55 1.92 -4.97 4.49
C LEU A 55 3.18 -4.28 5.02
N ALA A 56 3.50 -3.12 4.44
CA ALA A 56 4.56 -2.26 4.96
C ALA A 56 4.30 -1.93 6.43
N ARG A 57 5.37 -1.92 7.25
CA ARG A 57 5.26 -1.74 8.70
C ARG A 57 5.33 -0.28 9.14
N ASN A 58 5.78 0.59 8.24
CA ASN A 58 5.94 2.02 8.48
C ASN A 58 5.80 2.78 7.16
N LEU A 59 5.72 4.10 7.25
CA LEU A 59 5.55 4.97 6.07
C LEU A 59 6.75 4.91 5.12
N LYS A 60 7.97 4.72 5.65
CA LYS A 60 9.20 4.64 4.86
C LYS A 60 9.18 3.44 3.91
N ASP A 61 8.94 2.24 4.43
CA ASP A 61 8.82 1.01 3.64
C ASP A 61 7.67 1.10 2.63
N ALA A 62 6.55 1.73 3.02
CA ALA A 62 5.40 1.92 2.14
C ALA A 62 5.75 2.85 0.96
N ASN A 63 6.40 3.98 1.26
CA ASN A 63 6.81 4.97 0.28
C ASN A 63 7.89 4.44 -0.66
N GLU A 64 8.88 3.72 -0.15
CA GLU A 64 9.90 3.07 -0.97
C GLU A 64 9.29 2.08 -1.96
N ARG A 65 8.31 1.26 -1.53
CA ARG A 65 7.57 0.34 -2.41
C ARG A 65 6.71 1.09 -3.43
N PHE A 66 6.05 2.16 -3.01
CA PHE A 66 5.21 3.00 -3.85
C PHE A 66 6.01 3.68 -4.97
N MET A 67 7.22 4.18 -4.67
CA MET A 67 8.04 4.94 -5.62
C MET A 67 8.92 4.09 -6.56
N ARG A 68 8.99 2.76 -6.41
CA ARG A 68 9.83 1.91 -7.28
C ARG A 68 9.48 2.12 -8.75
N LYS A 69 10.48 2.02 -9.62
CA LYS A 69 10.32 2.21 -11.07
C LYS A 69 9.28 1.25 -11.68
N ASP A 70 9.17 0.05 -11.13
CA ASP A 70 8.28 -1.03 -11.55
C ASP A 70 7.05 -1.17 -10.62
N SER A 71 6.76 -0.16 -9.79
CA SER A 71 5.66 -0.26 -8.84
C SER A 71 4.30 -0.29 -9.54
N VAL A 72 3.36 -1.04 -8.97
CA VAL A 72 1.96 -1.02 -9.41
C VAL A 72 1.37 0.39 -9.29
N ALA A 73 1.87 1.21 -8.36
CA ALA A 73 1.43 2.59 -8.22
C ALA A 73 1.74 3.43 -9.46
N ARG A 74 2.91 3.25 -10.09
CA ARG A 74 3.24 3.95 -11.35
C ARG A 74 2.36 3.51 -12.51
N GLU A 75 2.02 2.23 -12.55
CA GLU A 75 1.07 1.70 -13.53
C GLU A 75 -0.33 2.32 -13.38
N VAL A 76 -0.77 2.57 -12.14
CA VAL A 76 -2.13 3.05 -11.83
C VAL A 76 -2.25 4.57 -11.87
N PHE A 77 -1.26 5.29 -11.35
CA PHE A 77 -1.32 6.74 -11.15
C PHE A 77 -0.40 7.53 -12.09
N GLY A 78 0.51 6.86 -12.79
CA GLY A 78 1.53 7.52 -13.62
C GLY A 78 2.72 8.03 -12.81
N ASP A 79 3.82 8.26 -13.51
CA ASP A 79 5.10 8.63 -12.90
C ASP A 79 5.06 9.97 -12.18
N GLU A 80 4.43 10.98 -12.78
CA GLU A 80 4.39 12.34 -12.24
C GLU A 80 3.69 12.38 -10.88
N PHE A 81 2.54 11.72 -10.76
CA PHE A 81 1.80 11.64 -9.49
C PHE A 81 2.61 10.89 -8.44
N VAL A 82 3.17 9.72 -8.79
CA VAL A 82 3.93 8.90 -7.84
C VAL A 82 5.16 9.65 -7.33
N ASP A 83 5.86 10.35 -8.21
CA ASP A 83 7.03 11.14 -7.83
C ASP A 83 6.66 12.28 -6.89
N GLN A 84 5.61 13.06 -7.21
CA GLN A 84 5.21 14.20 -6.40
C GLN A 84 4.63 13.77 -5.05
N PHE A 85 3.72 12.81 -5.05
CA PHE A 85 3.11 12.29 -3.82
C PHE A 85 4.17 11.61 -2.94
N GLY A 86 5.04 10.80 -3.52
CA GLY A 86 6.10 10.10 -2.80
C GLY A 86 7.14 11.04 -2.20
N ARG A 87 7.49 12.14 -2.88
CA ARG A 87 8.36 13.19 -2.33
C ARG A 87 7.74 13.87 -1.10
N SER A 88 6.43 14.10 -1.10
CA SER A 88 5.75 14.69 0.07
C SER A 88 5.83 13.78 1.30
N ARG A 89 5.71 12.45 1.11
CA ARG A 89 5.88 11.46 2.19
C ARG A 89 7.34 11.35 2.62
N LEU A 90 8.29 11.46 1.68
CA LEU A 90 9.71 11.46 1.99
C LEU A 90 10.08 12.64 2.90
N HIS A 91 9.54 13.83 2.63
CA HIS A 91 9.74 14.99 3.49
C HIS A 91 9.21 14.74 4.92
N GLU A 92 7.99 14.20 5.05
CA GLU A 92 7.38 13.83 6.33
C GLU A 92 8.24 12.82 7.12
N ILE A 93 8.76 11.79 6.44
CA ILE A 93 9.66 10.81 7.03
C ILE A 93 10.95 11.48 7.55
N GLN A 94 11.54 12.39 6.78
CA GLN A 94 12.75 13.12 7.19
C GLN A 94 12.50 14.00 8.42
N GLN A 95 11.33 14.64 8.53
CA GLN A 95 10.96 15.40 9.72
C GLN A 95 10.82 14.50 10.94
N TRP A 96 10.17 13.34 10.78
CA TRP A 96 10.02 12.36 11.86
C TRP A 96 11.37 11.80 12.33
N GLU A 97 12.27 11.44 11.41
CA GLU A 97 13.60 10.87 11.74
C GLU A 97 14.51 11.87 12.49
N GLN A 98 14.25 13.18 12.39
CA GLN A 98 15.00 14.23 13.09
C GLN A 98 14.40 14.56 14.48
N THR A 99 13.25 14.00 14.81
CA THR A 99 12.55 14.29 16.06
C THR A 99 13.04 13.37 17.18
N VAL A 100 13.38 13.94 18.34
CA VAL A 100 13.65 13.18 19.57
C VAL A 100 12.33 13.01 20.31
N THR A 101 11.95 11.77 20.59
CA THR A 101 10.77 11.45 21.40
C THR A 101 11.14 11.45 22.88
N ASP A 102 10.24 11.95 23.73
CA ASP A 102 10.36 11.90 25.20
C ASP A 102 10.41 10.48 25.77
#